data_AF-A0A530GL38-F1
#
_entry.id   AF-A0A530GL38-F1
#
_cell.length_a   1.000
_cell.length_b   1.000
_cell.length_c   1.000
_cell.angle_alpha   90.00
_cell.angle_beta   90.00
_cell.angle_gamma   90.00
#
_symmetry.space_group_name_H-M   'P 1'
#
loop_
_entity.id
_entity.type
_entity.pdbx_description
1 polymer ?
#
loop_
_entity_poly.entity_id
_entity_poly.type
_entity_poly.pdbx_seq_one_letter_code
_entity_poly.pdbx_strand_id
1 'polypeptide(L)' 'VVEGWGLRDTDATIAPDYGIDRFYLPEGEGVAIQDDMRVRPFGIKLALASDGTAQIKALMDGDKALFQEPLY' A
#
# COMPACT_ATOMS: atom_id res chain seq x y z
N VAL A 1 -3.69 9.50 23.86
CA VAL A 1 -3.00 9.88 22.61
C VAL A 1 -1.53 10.00 22.95
N VAL A 2 -0.68 9.13 22.44
CA VAL A 2 0.77 9.19 22.71
C VAL A 2 1.40 10.31 21.87
N GLU A 3 2.24 11.13 22.49
CA GLU A 3 3.05 12.14 21.79
C GLU A 3 4.03 11.47 20.82
N GLY A 4 4.22 12.04 19.62
CA GLY A 4 5.49 11.85 18.90
C GLY A 4 5.47 11.34 17.46
N TRP A 5 4.34 11.22 16.76
CA TRP A 5 4.38 10.93 15.32
C TRP A 5 4.43 12.23 14.51
N GLY A 6 5.64 12.61 14.08
CA GLY A 6 5.93 13.76 13.20
C GLY A 6 5.46 13.58 11.76
N LEU A 7 4.28 13.02 11.52
CA LEU A 7 3.70 12.78 10.18
C LEU A 7 3.42 14.06 9.37
N ARG A 8 3.59 15.23 10.00
CA ARG A 8 3.38 16.55 9.39
C ARG A 8 4.66 17.16 8.83
N ASP A 9 5.82 16.59 9.15
CA ASP A 9 7.07 17.01 8.55
C ASP A 9 7.18 16.41 7.16
N THR A 10 7.45 17.24 6.16
CA THR A 10 7.60 16.84 4.76
C THR A 10 8.72 15.84 4.54
N ASP A 11 9.72 15.82 5.42
CA ASP A 11 10.87 14.92 5.34
C ASP A 11 10.74 13.70 6.28
N ALA A 12 9.58 13.53 6.94
CA ALA A 12 9.34 12.40 7.82
C ALA A 12 9.37 11.09 7.03
N THR A 13 10.31 10.21 7.39
CA THR A 13 10.34 8.83 6.91
C THR A 13 9.60 7.94 7.91
N ILE A 14 8.59 7.21 7.43
CA ILE A 14 7.82 6.25 8.21
C ILE A 14 8.26 4.85 7.80
N ALA A 15 8.64 4.02 8.78
CA ALA A 15 8.84 2.60 8.59
C ALA A 15 7.62 1.86 9.16
N PRO A 16 6.54 1.66 8.37
CA PRO A 16 5.37 0.96 8.84
C PRO A 16 5.72 -0.52 9.09
N ASP A 17 5.21 -1.07 10.18
CA ASP A 17 5.24 -2.51 10.40
C ASP A 17 4.10 -3.12 9.57
N TYR A 18 4.45 -4.01 8.64
CA TYR A 18 3.49 -4.66 7.76
C TYR A 18 3.50 -6.18 8.00
N GLY A 19 2.29 -6.75 8.08
CA GLY A 19 2.10 -8.18 7.92
C GLY A 19 2.14 -8.61 6.45
N ILE A 20 1.84 -9.88 6.20
CA ILE A 20 1.56 -10.36 4.84
C ILE A 20 0.10 -10.05 4.52
N ASP A 21 -0.14 -9.02 3.72
CA ASP A 21 -1.46 -8.76 3.12
C ASP A 21 -1.64 -9.53 1.81
N ARG A 22 -2.90 -9.83 1.49
CA ARG A 22 -3.29 -10.56 0.28
C ARG A 22 -4.34 -9.77 -0.49
N PHE A 23 -4.11 -9.59 -1.78
CA PHE A 23 -5.09 -9.05 -2.71
C PHE A 23 -5.57 -10.16 -3.64
N TYR A 24 -6.86 -10.17 -3.91
CA TYR A 24 -7.46 -11.09 -4.86
C TYR A 24 -7.82 -10.32 -6.12
N LEU A 25 -7.30 -10.78 -7.24
CA LEU A 25 -7.62 -10.28 -8.58
C LEU A 25 -8.50 -11.29 -9.30
N PRO A 26 -9.30 -10.84 -10.28
CA PRO A 26 -9.95 -11.75 -11.21
C PRO A 26 -8.93 -12.68 -11.88
N GLU A 27 -9.40 -13.87 -12.27
CA GLU A 27 -8.57 -14.87 -12.92
C GLU A 27 -7.94 -14.29 -14.21
N GLY A 28 -6.63 -14.50 -14.38
CA GLY A 28 -5.87 -14.02 -15.53
C GLY A 28 -5.23 -12.64 -15.40
N GLU A 29 -5.64 -11.80 -14.44
CA GLU A 29 -5.10 -10.44 -14.28
C GLU A 29 -3.76 -10.39 -13.51
N GLY A 30 -3.47 -11.40 -12.69
CA GLY A 30 -2.28 -11.39 -11.82
C GLY A 30 -0.95 -11.62 -12.53
N VAL A 31 -0.94 -12.34 -13.66
CA VAL A 31 0.32 -12.75 -14.34
C VAL A 31 1.07 -11.55 -14.89
N ALA A 32 0.39 -10.64 -15.57
CA ALA A 32 1.02 -9.44 -16.15
C ALA A 32 1.65 -8.55 -15.05
N ILE A 33 0.97 -8.41 -13.92
CA ILE A 33 1.47 -7.66 -12.76
C ILE A 33 2.72 -8.32 -12.19
N GLN A 34 2.69 -9.65 -12.01
CA GLN A 34 3.84 -10.40 -11.49
C GLN A 34 5.07 -10.26 -12.39
N ASP A 35 4.89 -10.31 -13.70
CA ASP A 35 6.00 -10.16 -14.66
C ASP A 35 6.55 -8.73 -14.63
N ASP A 36 5.67 -7.73 -14.58
CA ASP A 36 6.05 -6.32 -14.51
C ASP A 36 6.77 -5.94 -13.20
N MET A 37 6.43 -6.56 -12.06
CA MET A 37 7.09 -6.34 -10.77
C MET A 37 8.58 -6.70 -10.80
N ARG A 38 9.02 -7.54 -11.75
CA ARG A 38 10.45 -7.87 -11.95
C ARG A 38 11.21 -6.79 -12.73
N VAL A 39 10.49 -5.86 -13.36
CA VAL A 39 11.04 -4.86 -14.29
C VAL A 39 10.96 -3.45 -13.74
N ARG A 40 9.91 -3.12 -12.98
CA ARG A 40 9.69 -1.77 -12.44
C ARG A 40 9.09 -1.79 -11.02
N PRO A 41 9.27 -0.72 -10.23
CA PRO A 41 8.68 -0.63 -8.89
C PRO A 41 7.16 -0.45 -8.95
N PHE A 42 6.49 -1.02 -7.97
CA PHE A 42 5.05 -0.84 -7.73
C PHE A 42 4.86 -0.09 -6.41
N GLY A 43 3.81 0.72 -6.37
CA GLY A 43 3.43 1.50 -5.18
C GLY A 43 2.28 0.84 -4.43
N ILE A 44 2.06 1.32 -3.22
CA ILE A 44 0.83 1.02 -2.46
C ILE A 44 0.18 2.33 -2.01
N LYS A 45 -1.14 2.31 -1.91
CA LYS A 45 -1.87 3.29 -1.11
C LYS A 45 -2.14 2.65 0.24
N LEU A 46 -1.73 3.31 1.33
CA LEU A 46 -1.98 2.85 2.69
C LEU A 46 -2.79 3.88 3.48
N ALA A 47 -3.58 3.39 4.42
CA ALA A 47 -4.16 4.18 5.48
C ALA A 47 -3.32 3.98 6.75
N LEU A 48 -2.97 5.06 7.43
CA LEU A 48 -2.21 5.04 8.68
C LEU A 48 -3.07 5.60 9.80
N ALA A 49 -3.29 4.82 10.85
CA ALA A 49 -3.97 5.25 12.07
C ALA A 49 -3.05 6.11 12.94
N SER A 50 -3.63 6.90 13.85
CA SER A 50 -2.88 7.79 14.76
C SER A 50 -1.96 7.06 15.75
N ASP A 51 -2.16 5.75 15.93
CA ASP A 51 -1.33 4.88 16.77
C ASP A 51 -0.19 4.19 16.00
N GLY A 52 -0.05 4.47 14.69
CA GLY A 52 0.97 3.87 13.83
C GLY A 52 0.52 2.60 13.10
N THR A 53 -0.71 2.13 13.33
CA THR A 53 -1.24 0.96 12.62
C THR A 53 -1.46 1.28 11.14
N ALA A 54 -0.82 0.55 10.24
CA ALA A 54 -0.96 0.71 8.79
C ALA A 54 -1.86 -0.37 8.19
N GLN A 55 -2.63 -0.01 7.15
CA GLN A 55 -3.39 -0.94 6.34
C GLN A 55 -3.22 -0.59 4.86
N ILE A 56 -2.90 -1.57 4.01
CA ILE A 56 -2.83 -1.37 2.57
C ILE A 56 -4.24 -1.33 1.98
N LYS A 57 -4.51 -0.33 1.15
CA LYS A 57 -5.82 -0.05 0.54
C LYS A 57 -5.85 -0.23 -0.97
N ALA A 58 -4.69 -0.11 -1.64
CA ALA A 58 -4.58 -0.32 -3.07
C ALA A 58 -3.16 -0.72 -3.48
N LEU A 59 -3.07 -1.53 -4.54
CA LEU A 59 -1.84 -1.76 -5.29
C LEU A 59 -1.81 -0.79 -6.48
N MET A 60 -0.66 -0.14 -6.68
CA MET A 60 -0.50 0.95 -7.64
C MET A 60 0.63 0.65 -8.64
N ASP A 61 0.43 1.02 -9.89
CA ASP A 61 1.47 1.14 -10.92
C ASP A 61 1.51 2.61 -11.37
N GLY A 62 2.45 3.37 -10.79
CA GLY A 62 2.44 4.83 -10.84
C GLY A 62 1.13 5.39 -10.25
N ASP A 63 0.40 6.18 -11.04
CA ASP A 63 -0.88 6.77 -10.64
C ASP A 63 -2.09 5.82 -10.86
N LYS A 64 -1.88 4.65 -11.47
CA LYS A 64 -2.95 3.70 -11.77
C LYS A 64 -3.16 2.73 -10.61
N ALA A 65 -4.38 2.69 -10.06
CA ALA A 65 -4.79 1.63 -9.15
C ALA A 65 -5.04 0.32 -9.94
N LEU A 66 -4.31 -0.73 -9.58
CA LEU A 66 -4.48 -2.08 -10.14
C LEU A 66 -5.41 -2.93 -9.29
N PHE A 67 -5.48 -2.64 -8.00
CA PHE A 67 -6.42 -3.22 -7.07
C PHE A 67 -6.83 -2.15 -6.07
N GLN A 68 -8.10 -2.14 -5.67
CA GLN A 68 -8.59 -1.33 -4.56
C GLN A 68 -9.53 -2.18 -3.70
N GLU A 69 -9.35 -2.09 -2.38
CA GLU A 69 -10.24 -2.76 -1.43
C GLU A 69 -11.68 -2.24 -1.60
N PRO A 70 -12.67 -3.11 -1.92
CA PRO A 70 -14.06 -2.69 -2.03
C PRO A 70 -14.61 -2.19 -0.69
N LEU A 71 -15.38 -1.11 -0.73
CA LEU A 71 -16.12 -0.58 0.42
C LEU A 71 -17.33 -1.49 0.65
N TYR A 72 -17.25 -2.36 1.65
CA TYR A 72 -18.41 -3.09 2.18
C TYR A 72 -18.96 -2.39 3.42
#